data_AF-A0A9N8DDR7-F1
#
_entry.id   AF-A0A9N8DDR7-F1
#
_cell.length_a   1.000
_cell.length_b   1.000
_cell.length_c   1.000
_cell.angle_alpha   90.00
_cell.angle_beta   90.00
_cell.angle_gamma   90.00
#
_symmetry.space_group_name_H-M   'P 1'
#
loop_
_entity.id
_entity.type
_entity.pdbx_description
1 polymer ?
#
loop_
_entity_poly.entity_id
_entity_poly.type
_entity_poly.pdbx_seq_one_letter_code
_entity_poly.pdbx_strand_id
1 'polypeptide(L)'
;MNTATRNRITTMIANAQTASECQEIQAQLEALASGAKRKRAEMKAAERQDGLNYKGRGAQKCSFCTNTVNPDDEDFAVTCGACNKLACGDCYLSCKECQELVCFDCSHYCESCEENVCSKCETNECMRCNKETCSDCVFLVGPPQWKCCEGCRDGWVDDGWRSY
;
A
#
# COMPACT_ATOMS: atom_id res chain seq x y z
N MET A 1 -16.27 -16.85 18.32
CA MET A 1 -16.61 -18.26 18.58
C MET A 1 -17.37 -18.32 19.89
N ASN A 2 -18.60 -18.85 19.92
CA ASN A 2 -19.35 -18.92 21.18
C ASN A 2 -18.74 -19.98 22.11
N THR A 3 -19.04 -19.86 23.41
CA THR A 3 -18.48 -20.72 24.47
C THR A 3 -18.82 -22.20 24.26
N ALA A 4 -20.00 -22.50 23.69
CA ALA A 4 -20.44 -23.87 23.43
C ALA A 4 -19.60 -24.57 22.33
N THR A 5 -19.30 -23.86 21.23
CA THR A 5 -18.44 -24.38 20.15
C THR A 5 -17.02 -24.60 20.63
N ARG A 6 -16.49 -23.68 21.44
CA ARG A 6 -15.16 -23.84 22.05
C ARG A 6 -15.10 -25.10 22.91
N ASN A 7 -16.05 -25.26 23.82
CA ASN A 7 -16.09 -26.40 24.73
C ASN A 7 -16.22 -27.72 23.96
N ARG A 8 -17.03 -27.77 22.90
CA ARG A 8 -17.16 -28.95 22.04
C ARG A 8 -15.86 -29.36 21.36
N ILE A 9 -15.12 -28.41 20.79
CA ILE A 9 -13.82 -28.68 20.15
C ILE A 9 -12.80 -29.15 21.20
N THR A 10 -12.76 -28.51 22.37
CA THR A 10 -11.87 -28.92 23.46
C THR A 10 -12.17 -30.34 23.94
N THR A 11 -13.46 -30.72 24.04
CA THR A 11 -13.86 -32.09 24.36
C THR A 11 -13.47 -33.09 23.26
N MET A 12 -13.60 -32.73 21.98
CA MET A 12 -13.17 -33.59 20.88
C MET A 12 -11.65 -33.84 20.92
N ILE A 13 -10.85 -32.81 21.19
CA ILE A 13 -9.40 -32.93 21.35
C ILE A 13 -9.05 -33.82 22.55
N ALA A 14 -9.70 -33.62 23.69
CA ALA A 14 -9.43 -34.39 24.91
C ALA A 14 -9.81 -35.86 24.80
N ASN A 15 -10.79 -36.19 23.94
CA ASN A 15 -11.28 -37.55 23.73
C ASN A 15 -10.62 -38.27 22.55
N ALA A 16 -9.78 -37.61 21.76
CA ALA A 16 -9.07 -38.24 20.66
C ALA A 16 -8.07 -39.28 21.19
N GLN A 17 -8.15 -40.50 20.70
CA GLN A 17 -7.33 -41.64 21.14
C GLN A 17 -6.25 -42.01 20.13
N THR A 18 -6.37 -41.50 18.90
CA THR A 18 -5.44 -41.79 17.81
C THR A 18 -4.90 -40.54 17.14
N ALA A 19 -3.72 -40.66 16.52
CA ALA A 19 -3.14 -39.58 15.72
C ALA A 19 -4.04 -39.19 14.52
N SER A 20 -4.77 -40.17 13.96
CA SER A 20 -5.71 -39.93 12.85
C SER A 20 -6.86 -39.03 13.26
N GLU A 21 -7.47 -39.27 14.43
CA GLU A 21 -8.54 -38.42 14.96
C GLU A 21 -8.06 -37.00 15.23
N CYS A 22 -6.84 -36.84 15.76
CA CYS A 22 -6.22 -35.52 15.93
C CYS A 22 -6.00 -34.80 14.59
N GLN A 23 -5.57 -35.51 13.55
CA GLN A 23 -5.40 -34.95 12.20
C GLN A 23 -6.73 -34.50 11.59
N GLU A 24 -7.81 -35.27 11.77
CA GLU A 24 -9.14 -34.88 11.32
C GLU A 24 -9.65 -33.62 12.04
N ILE A 25 -9.45 -33.53 13.36
CA ILE A 25 -9.80 -32.34 14.14
C ILE A 25 -9.00 -31.13 13.65
N GLN A 26 -7.69 -31.30 13.38
CA GLN A 26 -6.84 -30.23 12.84
C GLN A 26 -7.36 -29.75 11.48
N ALA A 27 -7.65 -30.66 10.54
CA ALA A 27 -8.16 -30.30 9.22
C ALA A 27 -9.49 -29.53 9.31
N GLN A 28 -10.39 -29.92 10.22
CA GLN A 28 -11.64 -29.19 10.46
C GLN A 28 -11.41 -27.77 11.00
N LEU A 29 -10.44 -27.59 11.92
CA LEU A 29 -10.08 -26.28 12.44
C LEU A 29 -9.47 -25.38 11.37
N GLU A 30 -8.60 -25.92 10.52
CA GLU A 30 -8.00 -25.21 9.40
C GLU A 30 -9.05 -24.78 8.37
N ALA A 31 -10.02 -25.65 8.07
CA ALA A 31 -11.15 -25.33 7.21
C ALA A 31 -12.02 -24.20 7.79
N LEU A 32 -12.31 -24.24 9.10
CA LEU A 32 -13.04 -23.17 9.80
C LEU A 32 -12.27 -21.85 9.79
N ALA A 33 -10.96 -21.89 10.05
CA ALA A 33 -10.10 -20.70 10.02
C ALA A 33 -10.04 -20.10 8.61
N SER A 34 -9.94 -20.94 7.58
CA SER A 34 -9.97 -20.52 6.18
C SER A 34 -11.32 -19.92 5.80
N GLY A 35 -12.42 -20.53 6.24
CA GLY A 35 -13.77 -20.00 6.06
C GLY A 35 -13.96 -18.62 6.71
N ALA A 36 -13.45 -18.44 7.94
CA ALA A 36 -13.48 -17.15 8.63
C ALA A 36 -12.64 -16.08 7.92
N LYS A 37 -11.45 -16.44 7.43
CA LYS A 37 -10.60 -15.54 6.62
C LYS A 37 -11.33 -15.09 5.35
N ARG A 38 -11.94 -16.03 4.61
CA ARG A 38 -12.73 -15.72 3.42
C ARG A 38 -13.89 -14.79 3.75
N LYS A 39 -14.64 -15.09 4.81
CA LYS A 39 -15.79 -14.26 5.20
C LYS A 39 -15.39 -12.84 5.57
N ARG A 40 -14.26 -12.68 6.27
CA ARG A 40 -13.69 -11.36 6.58
C ARG A 40 -13.32 -10.60 5.30
N ALA A 41 -12.73 -11.28 4.32
CA ALA A 41 -12.39 -10.67 3.04
C ALA A 41 -13.65 -10.23 2.26
N GLU A 42 -14.70 -11.05 2.24
CA GLU A 42 -16.00 -10.69 1.64
C GLU A 42 -16.61 -9.45 2.30
N MET A 43 -16.63 -9.40 3.64
CA MET A 43 -17.17 -8.26 4.38
C MET A 43 -16.40 -6.97 4.06
N LYS A 44 -15.06 -7.03 4.07
CA LYS A 44 -14.21 -5.89 3.69
C LYS A 44 -14.45 -5.43 2.25
N ALA A 45 -14.65 -6.37 1.32
CA ALA A 45 -14.94 -6.03 -0.06
C ALA A 45 -16.31 -5.35 -0.21
N ALA A 46 -17.32 -5.82 0.52
CA ALA A 46 -18.64 -5.20 0.55
C ALA A 46 -18.60 -3.80 1.17
N GLU A 47 -17.94 -3.62 2.33
CA GLU A 47 -17.71 -2.31 2.95
C GLU A 47 -17.01 -1.34 1.99
N ARG A 48 -15.96 -1.81 1.30
CA ARG A 48 -15.27 -1.01 0.28
C ARG A 48 -16.18 -0.63 -0.89
N GLN A 49 -16.98 -1.57 -1.38
CA GLN A 49 -17.91 -1.30 -2.48
C GLN A 49 -18.96 -0.27 -2.08
N ASP A 50 -19.49 -0.36 -0.86
CA ASP A 50 -20.46 0.59 -0.31
C ASP A 50 -19.84 1.98 -0.08
N GLY A 51 -18.61 2.03 0.44
CA GLY A 51 -17.87 3.28 0.64
C GLY A 51 -17.53 4.00 -0.67
N LEU A 52 -17.12 3.26 -1.71
CA LEU A 52 -16.77 3.81 -3.02
C LEU A 52 -17.97 4.06 -3.94
N ASN A 53 -19.16 3.55 -3.58
CA ASN A 53 -20.41 3.81 -4.29
C ASN A 53 -21.47 4.33 -3.33
N TYR A 54 -21.05 5.21 -2.42
CA TYR A 54 -21.92 5.79 -1.40
C TYR A 54 -23.07 6.57 -2.04
N LYS A 55 -24.31 6.21 -1.67
CA LYS A 55 -25.56 6.83 -2.17
C LYS A 55 -26.31 7.59 -1.09
N GLY A 56 -25.70 7.80 0.08
CA GLY A 56 -26.34 8.51 1.18
C GLY A 56 -26.41 10.02 0.97
N ARG A 57 -26.96 10.73 1.96
CA ARG A 57 -27.00 12.20 1.95
C ARG A 57 -25.57 12.74 2.02
N GLY A 58 -25.24 13.73 1.19
CA GLY A 58 -23.91 14.33 1.17
C GLY A 58 -22.88 13.55 0.33
N ALA A 59 -23.32 12.54 -0.43
CA ALA A 59 -22.48 11.82 -1.37
C ALA A 59 -21.82 12.78 -2.38
N GLN A 60 -20.50 12.69 -2.50
CA GLN A 60 -19.70 13.50 -3.42
C GLN A 60 -18.97 12.62 -4.42
N LYS A 61 -18.86 13.10 -5.66
CA LYS A 61 -18.16 12.38 -6.72
C LYS A 61 -16.64 12.50 -6.53
N CYS A 62 -15.93 11.39 -6.69
CA CYS A 62 -14.48 11.41 -6.82
C CYS A 62 -14.08 12.29 -8.03
N SER A 63 -13.07 13.13 -7.86
CA SER A 63 -12.61 14.02 -8.93
C SER A 63 -11.86 13.29 -10.06
N PHE A 64 -11.49 12.03 -9.84
CA PHE A 64 -10.58 11.26 -10.70
C PHE A 64 -11.20 9.99 -11.29
N CYS A 65 -12.39 9.60 -10.83
CA CYS A 65 -13.11 8.44 -11.35
C CYS A 65 -14.63 8.60 -11.24
N THR A 66 -15.38 7.54 -11.46
CA THR A 66 -16.86 7.55 -11.38
C THR A 66 -17.41 7.22 -10.00
N ASN A 67 -16.55 6.86 -9.05
CA ASN A 67 -16.95 6.53 -7.68
C ASN A 67 -17.59 7.71 -6.97
N THR A 68 -18.47 7.41 -6.03
CA THR A 68 -19.13 8.40 -5.18
C THR A 68 -18.87 8.01 -3.74
N VAL A 69 -18.44 8.96 -2.91
CA VAL A 69 -17.97 8.70 -1.54
C VAL A 69 -18.67 9.61 -0.54
N ASN A 70 -18.64 9.23 0.73
CA ASN A 70 -18.91 10.14 1.82
C ASN A 70 -17.62 10.93 2.13
N PRO A 71 -17.57 12.26 1.96
CA PRO A 71 -16.35 13.03 2.21
C PRO A 71 -15.90 13.01 3.68
N ASP A 72 -16.79 12.70 4.62
CA ASP A 72 -16.49 12.60 6.05
C ASP A 72 -15.94 11.22 6.46
N ASP A 73 -15.85 10.27 5.50
CA ASP A 73 -15.37 8.92 5.73
C ASP A 73 -13.92 8.79 5.26
N GLU A 74 -12.98 8.99 6.19
CA GLU A 74 -11.54 8.97 5.93
C GLU A 74 -11.01 7.61 5.41
N ASP A 75 -11.77 6.52 5.58
CA ASP A 75 -11.39 5.21 5.05
C ASP A 75 -11.60 5.11 3.53
N PHE A 76 -12.48 5.94 2.97
CA PHE A 76 -12.87 5.88 1.55
C PHE A 76 -12.74 7.20 0.80
N ALA A 77 -12.54 8.31 1.50
CA ALA A 77 -12.44 9.65 0.91
C ALA A 77 -11.26 10.43 1.52
N VAL A 78 -10.51 11.11 0.65
CA VAL A 78 -9.45 12.02 1.07
C VAL A 78 -9.43 13.26 0.20
N THR A 79 -9.02 14.39 0.77
CA THR A 79 -8.66 15.57 -0.01
C THR A 79 -7.20 15.48 -0.39
N CYS A 80 -6.88 15.48 -1.68
CA CYS A 80 -5.51 15.42 -2.16
C CYS A 80 -4.71 16.64 -1.67
N GLY A 81 -3.62 16.42 -0.93
CA GLY A 81 -2.79 17.49 -0.37
C GLY A 81 -2.13 18.42 -1.40
N ALA A 82 -1.99 17.98 -2.66
CA ALA A 82 -1.41 18.77 -3.75
C ALA A 82 -2.41 19.65 -4.51
N CYS A 83 -3.56 19.13 -4.92
CA CYS A 83 -4.53 19.86 -5.74
C CYS A 83 -5.84 20.21 -5.01
N ASN A 84 -5.98 19.84 -3.74
CA ASN A 84 -7.16 20.05 -2.90
C ASN A 84 -8.47 19.47 -3.48
N LYS A 85 -8.38 18.48 -4.38
CA LYS A 85 -9.54 17.78 -4.95
C LYS A 85 -9.85 16.52 -4.13
N LEU A 86 -11.14 16.20 -4.03
CA LEU A 86 -11.62 14.98 -3.39
C LEU A 86 -11.25 13.74 -4.25
N ALA A 87 -10.57 12.77 -3.64
CA ALA A 87 -10.22 11.48 -4.20
C ALA A 87 -10.82 10.36 -3.35
N CYS A 88 -11.25 9.26 -3.99
CA CYS A 88 -11.70 8.07 -3.29
C CYS A 88 -10.54 7.11 -2.96
N GLY A 89 -10.77 6.09 -2.13
CA GLY A 89 -9.83 5.01 -1.78
C GLY A 89 -9.14 4.26 -2.93
N ASP A 90 -9.66 4.39 -4.15
CA ASP A 90 -9.06 3.84 -5.38
C ASP A 90 -8.30 4.89 -6.20
N CYS A 91 -8.24 6.15 -5.78
CA CYS A 91 -7.65 7.26 -6.53
C CYS A 91 -6.63 8.08 -5.74
N TYR A 92 -6.31 7.66 -4.51
CA TYR A 92 -5.26 8.26 -3.71
C TYR A 92 -4.22 7.23 -3.29
N LEU A 93 -3.03 7.73 -3.00
CA LEU A 93 -1.94 7.00 -2.38
C LEU A 93 -1.30 7.85 -1.28
N SER A 94 -0.61 7.20 -0.35
CA SER A 94 0.31 7.89 0.55
C SER A 94 1.63 8.09 -0.16
N CYS A 95 2.09 9.33 -0.24
CA CYS A 95 3.42 9.62 -0.71
C CYS A 95 4.43 9.05 0.28
N LYS A 96 5.37 8.23 -0.20
CA LYS A 96 6.34 7.59 0.69
C LYS A 96 7.27 8.58 1.40
N GLU A 97 7.68 9.64 0.72
CA GLU A 97 8.66 10.60 1.22
C GLU A 97 8.08 11.52 2.32
N CYS A 98 6.93 12.15 2.04
CA CYS A 98 6.32 13.11 2.96
C CYS A 98 5.10 12.57 3.72
N GLN A 99 4.68 11.34 3.44
CA GLN A 99 3.47 10.70 4.01
C GLN A 99 2.16 11.47 3.73
N GLU A 100 2.18 12.46 2.82
CA GLU A 100 0.96 13.16 2.39
C GLU A 100 0.10 12.25 1.51
N LEU A 101 -1.21 12.28 1.73
CA LEU A 101 -2.17 11.62 0.86
C LEU A 101 -2.39 12.47 -0.40
N VAL A 102 -2.06 11.90 -1.55
CA VAL A 102 -2.15 12.57 -2.86
C VAL A 102 -2.94 11.73 -3.84
N CYS A 103 -3.63 12.36 -4.78
CA CYS A 103 -4.27 11.63 -5.86
C CYS A 103 -3.24 11.07 -6.85
N PHE A 104 -3.62 10.07 -7.64
CA PHE A 104 -2.75 9.49 -8.65
C PHE A 104 -2.21 10.51 -9.65
N ASP A 105 -3.02 11.48 -10.07
CA ASP A 105 -2.60 12.56 -10.98
C ASP A 105 -1.55 13.50 -10.37
N CYS A 106 -1.47 13.57 -9.03
CA CYS A 106 -0.47 14.34 -8.30
C CYS A 106 0.67 13.46 -7.78
N SER A 107 0.83 12.28 -8.36
CA SER A 107 1.94 11.37 -8.12
C SER A 107 2.59 10.98 -9.44
N HIS A 108 3.86 10.61 -9.40
CA HIS A 108 4.58 10.03 -10.52
C HIS A 108 5.32 8.78 -10.05
N TYR A 109 5.52 7.83 -10.97
CA TYR A 109 6.30 6.64 -10.67
C TYR A 109 7.79 6.96 -10.81
N CYS A 110 8.53 6.70 -9.74
CA CYS A 110 9.96 6.84 -9.69
C CYS A 110 10.63 5.55 -10.14
N GLU A 111 11.13 5.51 -11.38
CA GLU A 111 11.83 4.31 -11.90
C GLU A 111 13.05 3.94 -11.06
N SER A 112 13.73 4.92 -10.48
CA SER A 112 14.94 4.68 -9.67
C SER A 112 14.66 3.97 -8.34
N CYS A 113 13.44 4.09 -7.80
CA CYS A 113 13.03 3.48 -6.53
C CYS A 113 11.97 2.39 -6.70
N GLU A 114 11.45 2.22 -7.92
CA GLU A 114 10.24 1.43 -8.21
C GLU A 114 9.00 1.84 -7.36
N GLU A 115 8.86 3.12 -7.04
CA GLU A 115 7.86 3.62 -6.08
C GLU A 115 7.12 4.88 -6.57
N ASN A 116 5.90 5.12 -6.09
CA ASN A 116 5.15 6.35 -6.40
C ASN A 116 5.53 7.49 -5.44
N VAL A 117 5.83 8.66 -6.01
CA VAL A 117 6.27 9.85 -5.30
C VAL A 117 5.36 11.03 -5.65
N CYS A 118 5.13 11.92 -4.69
CA CYS A 118 4.25 13.08 -4.89
C CYS A 118 4.88 14.15 -5.79
N SER A 119 4.07 14.91 -6.52
CA SER A 119 4.57 16.05 -7.32
C SER A 119 5.21 17.18 -6.50
N LYS A 120 4.97 17.23 -5.19
CA LYS A 120 5.61 18.22 -4.28
C LYS A 120 6.98 17.77 -3.79
N CYS A 121 7.28 16.49 -3.93
CA CYS A 121 8.48 15.88 -3.41
C CYS A 121 9.60 16.17 -4.40
N GLU A 122 10.73 16.69 -3.91
CA GLU A 122 11.81 17.18 -4.77
C GLU A 122 12.44 16.02 -5.56
N THR A 123 12.33 16.08 -6.89
CA THR A 123 13.19 15.27 -7.76
C THR A 123 14.58 15.91 -7.80
N ASN A 124 15.60 15.06 -7.72
CA ASN A 124 17.00 15.43 -7.85
C ASN A 124 17.52 14.95 -9.20
N GLU A 125 18.46 15.67 -9.80
CA GLU A 125 19.10 15.20 -11.04
C GLU A 125 20.42 14.49 -10.72
N CYS A 126 20.65 13.31 -11.31
CA CYS A 126 21.94 12.65 -11.22
C CYS A 126 22.98 13.43 -12.02
N MET A 127 24.02 13.92 -11.33
CA MET A 127 25.08 14.77 -11.90
C MET A 127 25.84 14.12 -13.07
N ARG A 128 25.74 12.80 -13.25
CA ARG A 128 26.39 12.09 -14.37
C ARG A 128 25.53 12.02 -15.63
N CYS A 129 24.27 11.62 -15.48
CA CYS A 129 23.40 11.30 -16.62
C CYS A 129 22.20 12.24 -16.76
N ASN A 130 22.07 13.22 -15.85
CA ASN A 130 20.97 14.17 -15.74
C ASN A 130 19.57 13.51 -15.65
N LYS A 131 19.50 12.22 -15.28
CA LYS A 131 18.23 11.56 -15.02
C LYS A 131 17.68 12.05 -13.68
N GLU A 132 16.38 12.32 -13.66
CA GLU A 132 15.65 12.58 -12.44
C GLU A 132 15.69 11.35 -11.52
N THR A 133 15.86 11.61 -10.23
CA THR A 133 15.98 10.65 -9.14
C THR A 133 15.17 11.19 -7.98
N CYS A 134 14.34 10.35 -7.37
CA CYS A 134 13.61 10.77 -6.18
C CYS A 134 14.58 10.92 -5.00
N SER A 135 14.30 11.84 -4.08
CA SER A 135 15.26 12.29 -3.07
C SER A 135 15.86 11.15 -2.24
N ASP A 136 15.07 10.13 -1.89
CA ASP A 136 15.50 8.96 -1.12
C ASP A 136 16.33 7.94 -1.90
N CYS A 137 16.38 8.04 -3.24
CA CYS A 137 17.19 7.17 -4.12
C CYS A 137 18.42 7.88 -4.69
N VAL A 138 18.77 9.00 -4.08
CA VAL A 138 20.01 9.73 -4.38
C VAL A 138 21.16 9.08 -3.63
N PHE A 139 22.16 8.68 -4.39
CA PHE A 139 23.48 8.28 -3.89
C PHE A 139 24.42 9.48 -3.96
N LEU A 140 25.14 9.73 -2.88
CA LEU A 140 26.20 10.72 -2.86
C LEU A 140 27.50 10.08 -3.31
N VAL A 141 28.13 10.63 -4.36
CA VAL A 141 29.41 10.16 -4.90
C VAL A 141 30.49 11.23 -4.84
N GLY A 142 31.73 10.80 -4.60
CA GLY A 142 32.93 11.63 -4.55
C GLY A 142 32.92 12.71 -3.45
N PRO A 143 34.03 13.43 -3.27
CA PRO A 143 34.01 14.81 -2.82
C PRO A 143 33.69 15.73 -4.02
N PRO A 144 32.71 16.66 -3.93
CA PRO A 144 32.08 17.23 -2.74
C PRO A 144 30.70 16.62 -2.38
N GLN A 145 30.43 15.34 -2.69
CA GLN A 145 29.13 14.65 -2.55
C GLN A 145 28.11 15.05 -3.62
N TRP A 146 28.35 14.63 -4.86
CA TRP A 146 27.38 14.81 -5.95
C TRP A 146 26.23 13.81 -5.84
N LYS A 147 25.01 14.30 -6.08
CA LYS A 147 23.80 13.48 -6.17
C LYS A 147 23.83 12.62 -7.44
N CYS A 148 23.60 11.31 -7.34
CA CYS A 148 23.41 10.44 -8.48
C CYS A 148 22.46 9.27 -8.28
N CYS A 149 22.04 8.68 -9.39
CA CYS A 149 21.21 7.47 -9.43
C CYS A 149 22.04 6.21 -9.20
N GLU A 150 21.38 5.13 -8.81
CA GLU A 150 22.02 3.82 -8.59
C GLU A 150 22.82 3.35 -9.81
N GLY A 151 22.23 3.42 -11.00
CA GLY A 151 22.89 2.96 -12.23
C GLY A 151 24.15 3.74 -12.60
N CYS A 152 24.34 4.95 -12.06
CA CYS A 152 25.56 5.73 -12.27
C CYS A 152 26.58 5.54 -11.15
N ARG A 153 26.14 5.20 -9.93
CA ARG A 153 26.96 5.11 -8.70
C ARG A 153 28.29 4.39 -8.93
N ASP A 154 28.23 3.20 -9.52
CA ASP A 154 29.39 2.31 -9.65
C ASP A 154 30.42 2.77 -10.70
N GLY A 155 30.10 3.79 -11.49
CA GLY A 155 31.09 4.39 -12.40
C GLY A 155 31.84 5.58 -11.83
N TRP A 156 31.59 5.97 -10.57
CA TRP A 156 32.48 6.88 -9.85
C TRP A 156 33.69 6.09 -9.30
N VAL A 157 34.90 6.58 -9.55
CA VAL A 157 36.14 6.12 -8.91
C VAL A 157 36.83 7.30 -8.23
N ASP A 158 37.87 7.02 -7.42
CA ASP A 158 38.56 8.01 -6.58
C ASP A 158 38.99 9.30 -7.34
N ASP A 159 39.19 9.21 -8.66
CA ASP A 159 39.66 10.31 -9.52
C ASP A 159 38.59 10.91 -10.45
N GLY A 160 37.33 10.46 -10.38
CA GLY A 160 36.25 10.95 -11.24
C GLY A 160 35.31 9.88 -11.82
N TRP A 161 34.45 10.29 -12.75
CA TRP A 161 33.61 9.37 -13.52
C TRP A 161 34.45 8.59 -14.53
N ARG A 162 34.31 7.26 -14.56
CA ARG A 162 34.88 6.43 -15.63
C ARG A 162 34.31 6.85 -16.99
N SER A 163 35.18 7.34 -17.87
CA SER A 163 34.91 7.52 -19.29
C SER A 163 34.96 6.16 -19.98
N TYR A 164 33.86 5.76 -20.61
CA TYR A 164 33.81 4.65 -21.57
C TYR A 164 33.88 5.21 -22.98
#